data_AF-G6YN49-F1
#
_entry.id   AF-G6YN49-F1
#
_cell.length_a   1.000
_cell.length_b   1.000
_cell.length_c   1.000
_cell.angle_alpha   90.00
_cell.angle_beta   90.00
_cell.angle_gamma   90.00
#
_symmetry.space_group_name_H-M   'P 1'
#
loop_
_entity.id
_entity.type
_entity.pdbx_description
1 polymer ?
#
loop_
_entity_poly.entity_id
_entity_poly.type
_entity_poly.pdbx_seq_one_letter_code
_entity_poly.pdbx_strand_id
1 'polypeptide(L)'
;MTNKSVIQTENAPQAIGTYSQAVKAGDTVYLSGQIPLVPETMEVVAGDFSAKTRQVFDNLKAVCEAAGGELKDIVKLNIYMTDLANFATVNEIMATYFQEPYPARAAVGVAALPKGVPIEMEAVMVLS
;
A
#
# COMPACT_ATOMS: atom_id res chain seq x y z
N MET A 1 21.56 14.62 -11.99
CA MET A 1 21.48 13.89 -10.70
C MET A 1 20.02 13.56 -10.46
N THR A 2 19.68 12.31 -10.16
CA THR A 2 18.32 11.95 -9.72
C THR A 2 18.04 12.62 -8.37
N ASN A 3 16.98 13.42 -8.29
CA ASN A 3 16.54 14.02 -7.04
C ASN A 3 15.88 12.92 -6.17
N LYS A 4 16.71 12.22 -5.39
CA LYS A 4 16.27 11.15 -4.49
C LYS A 4 15.76 11.75 -3.19
N SER A 5 14.54 11.41 -2.80
CA SER A 5 13.93 11.82 -1.54
C SER A 5 13.31 10.61 -0.84
N VAL A 6 13.51 10.51 0.48
CA VAL A 6 12.84 9.54 1.34
C VAL A 6 11.49 10.12 1.75
N ILE A 7 10.43 9.32 1.63
CA ILE A 7 9.09 9.70 2.07
C ILE A 7 8.82 9.08 3.44
N GLN A 8 8.30 9.89 4.35
CA GLN A 8 7.94 9.49 5.69
C GLN A 8 6.71 10.25 6.18
N THR A 9 5.79 9.56 6.85
CA THR A 9 4.61 10.12 7.52
C THR A 9 4.29 9.34 8.79
N GLU A 10 3.68 10.02 9.76
CA GLU A 10 3.15 9.41 10.98
C GLU A 10 1.80 8.72 10.74
N ASN A 11 1.12 9.03 9.63
CA ASN A 11 -0.18 8.46 9.26
C ASN A 11 -0.08 7.10 8.55
N ALA A 12 1.14 6.55 8.43
CA ALA A 12 1.40 5.22 7.91
C ALA A 12 2.35 4.49 8.87
N PRO A 13 2.33 3.14 8.92
CA PRO A 13 3.19 2.38 9.83
C PRO A 13 4.65 2.77 9.67
N GLN A 14 5.33 3.02 10.78
CA GLN A 14 6.74 3.40 10.76
C GLN A 14 7.59 2.29 10.12
N ALA A 15 8.52 2.70 9.26
CA ALA A 15 9.49 1.79 8.66
C ALA A 15 10.55 1.39 9.71
N ILE A 16 10.27 0.33 10.48
CA ILE A 16 11.19 -0.20 11.48
C ILE A 16 12.14 -1.20 10.80
N GLY A 17 13.36 -0.76 10.48
CA GLY A 17 14.41 -1.61 9.91
C GLY A 17 15.12 -0.97 8.72
N THR A 18 15.68 -1.80 7.84
CA THR A 18 16.50 -1.35 6.70
C THR A 18 15.68 -1.06 5.44
N TYR A 19 14.62 -0.25 5.57
CA TYR A 19 13.78 0.19 4.44
C TYR A 19 13.11 1.54 4.75
N SER A 20 12.48 2.14 3.75
CA SER A 20 11.72 3.40 3.86
C SER A 20 10.26 3.17 3.47
N GLN A 21 9.32 3.99 3.93
CA GLN A 21 7.90 3.88 3.53
C GLN A 21 7.74 4.03 2.01
N ALA A 22 8.43 5.02 1.43
CA ALA A 22 8.63 5.12 -0.01
C ALA A 22 9.92 5.89 -0.34
N VAL A 23 10.35 5.78 -1.59
CA VAL A 23 11.45 6.58 -2.13
C VAL A 23 11.00 7.24 -3.43
N LYS A 24 11.14 8.56 -3.51
CA LYS A 24 10.94 9.35 -4.72
C LYS A 24 12.26 9.49 -5.48
N ALA A 25 12.22 9.28 -6.79
CA ALA A 25 13.36 9.45 -7.71
C ALA A 25 12.88 10.16 -8.99
N GLY A 26 13.13 11.47 -9.08
CA GLY A 26 12.45 12.30 -10.08
C GLY A 26 10.97 12.41 -9.74
N ASP A 27 10.09 12.15 -10.70
CA ASP A 27 8.63 12.19 -10.50
C ASP A 27 8.05 10.82 -10.12
N THR A 28 8.85 9.75 -10.19
CA THR A 28 8.42 8.41 -9.80
C THR A 28 8.62 8.18 -8.31
N VAL A 29 7.63 7.60 -7.66
CA VAL A 29 7.65 7.20 -6.25
C VAL A 29 7.45 5.69 -6.18
N TYR A 30 8.39 5.02 -5.51
CA TYR A 30 8.34 3.58 -5.23
C TYR A 30 7.88 3.38 -3.79
N LEU A 31 6.68 2.86 -3.60
CA LEU A 31 6.07 2.63 -2.30
C LEU A 31 6.42 1.22 -1.81
N SER A 32 6.89 1.10 -0.58
CA SER A 32 7.10 -0.19 0.07
C SER A 32 5.78 -0.89 0.38
N GLY A 33 5.84 -2.20 0.54
CA GLY A 33 4.73 -3.04 0.95
C GLY A 33 4.06 -2.53 2.23
N GLN A 34 2.77 -2.22 2.13
CA GLN A 34 1.91 -1.88 3.25
C GLN A 34 1.14 -3.12 3.70
N ILE A 35 1.23 -3.40 5.01
CA ILE A 35 0.47 -4.43 5.71
C ILE A 35 -0.61 -3.76 6.60
N PRO A 36 -1.62 -4.51 7.10
CA PRO A 36 -2.76 -3.95 7.84
C PRO A 36 -2.41 -3.52 9.28
N LEU A 37 -1.34 -2.76 9.46
CA LEU A 37 -0.97 -2.17 10.73
C LEU A 37 -1.67 -0.83 10.93
N VAL A 38 -2.08 -0.57 12.16
CA VAL A 38 -2.57 0.74 12.62
C VAL A 38 -1.35 1.59 13.00
N PRO A 39 -1.08 2.73 12.34
CA PRO A 39 0.14 3.52 12.53
C PRO A 39 0.42 3.91 13.99
N GLU A 40 -0.63 4.25 14.73
CA GLU A 40 -0.55 4.75 16.10
C GLU A 40 -0.12 3.68 17.10
N THR A 41 -0.45 2.41 16.82
CA THR A 41 -0.23 1.29 17.73
C THR A 41 0.82 0.30 17.22
N MET A 42 1.11 0.32 15.92
CA MET A 42 1.94 -0.67 15.22
C MET A 42 1.47 -2.12 15.38
N GLU A 43 0.19 -2.29 15.75
CA GLU A 43 -0.55 -3.55 15.86
C GLU A 43 -1.37 -3.81 14.59
N VAL A 44 -1.66 -5.08 14.31
CA VAL A 44 -2.55 -5.44 13.20
C VAL A 44 -3.97 -5.01 13.54
N VAL A 45 -4.64 -4.31 12.61
CA VAL A 45 -6.03 -3.88 12.80
C VAL A 45 -6.92 -5.07 13.14
N ALA A 46 -7.78 -4.90 14.14
CA ALA A 46 -8.77 -5.90 14.50
C ALA A 46 -9.82 -6.05 13.38
N GLY A 47 -10.48 -7.22 13.35
CA GLY A 47 -11.58 -7.49 12.42
C GLY A 47 -11.24 -8.47 11.31
N ASP A 48 -12.11 -8.53 10.31
CA ASP A 48 -12.09 -9.49 9.21
C ASP A 48 -11.06 -9.14 8.13
N PHE A 49 -11.07 -9.87 7.01
CA PHE A 49 -10.21 -9.58 5.87
C PHE A 49 -10.52 -8.21 5.25
N SER A 50 -11.79 -7.79 5.27
CA SER A 50 -12.23 -6.50 4.75
C SER A 50 -11.61 -5.34 5.53
N ALA A 51 -11.65 -5.38 6.87
CA ALA A 51 -11.03 -4.39 7.74
C ALA A 51 -9.52 -4.27 7.49
N LYS A 52 -8.84 -5.42 7.37
CA LYS A 52 -7.40 -5.46 7.05
C LYS A 52 -7.10 -4.88 5.67
N THR A 53 -7.91 -5.20 4.67
CA THR A 53 -7.74 -4.67 3.31
C THR A 53 -7.91 -3.14 3.28
N ARG A 54 -8.90 -2.60 3.99
CA ARG A 54 -9.09 -1.14 4.13
C ARG A 54 -7.88 -0.48 4.77
N GLN A 55 -7.36 -1.05 5.86
CA GLN A 55 -6.17 -0.51 6.53
C GLN A 55 -4.94 -0.48 5.59
N VAL A 56 -4.75 -1.50 4.73
CA VAL A 56 -3.68 -1.47 3.74
C VAL A 56 -3.84 -0.32 2.74
N PHE A 57 -5.07 -0.09 2.25
CA PHE A 57 -5.34 1.05 1.37
C PHE A 57 -5.19 2.40 2.06
N ASP A 58 -5.62 2.52 3.32
CA ASP A 58 -5.45 3.74 4.12
C ASP A 58 -3.96 4.05 4.33
N ASN A 59 -3.15 3.02 4.61
CA ASN A 59 -1.70 3.15 4.73
C ASN A 59 -1.05 3.58 3.40
N LEU A 60 -1.43 2.97 2.27
CA LEU A 60 -0.95 3.38 0.95
C LEU A 60 -1.32 4.83 0.64
N LYS A 61 -2.55 5.22 0.95
CA LYS A 61 -3.05 6.59 0.74
C LYS A 61 -2.20 7.59 1.52
N ALA A 62 -1.95 7.33 2.80
CA ALA A 62 -1.12 8.20 3.63
C ALA A 62 0.31 8.36 3.08
N VAL A 63 0.91 7.29 2.54
CA VAL A 63 2.23 7.36 1.90
C VAL A 63 2.20 8.13 0.59
N CYS A 64 1.15 7.97 -0.24
CA CYS A 64 0.98 8.76 -1.47
C CYS A 64 0.85 10.26 -1.17
N GLU A 65 0.02 10.61 -0.19
CA GLU A 65 -0.20 12.00 0.27
C GLU A 65 1.11 12.61 0.79
N ALA A 66 1.87 11.87 1.59
CA ALA A 66 3.18 12.30 2.08
C ALA A 66 4.23 12.49 0.97
N ALA A 67 4.07 11.78 -0.15
CA ALA A 67 4.91 11.94 -1.34
C ALA A 67 4.47 13.11 -2.25
N GLY A 68 3.37 13.79 -1.92
CA GLY A 68 2.81 14.90 -2.68
C GLY A 68 1.86 14.49 -3.80
N GLY A 69 1.33 13.25 -3.76
CA GLY A 69 0.33 12.75 -4.70
C GLY A 69 -0.88 12.15 -3.99
N GLU A 70 -1.67 11.39 -4.71
CA GLU A 70 -2.88 10.70 -4.23
C GLU A 70 -2.91 9.27 -4.78
N LEU A 71 -3.84 8.43 -4.30
CA LEU A 71 -3.99 7.07 -4.83
C LEU A 71 -4.21 7.02 -6.35
N LYS A 72 -4.89 8.01 -6.93
CA LYS A 72 -5.13 8.12 -8.39
C LYS A 72 -3.84 8.21 -9.21
N ASP A 73 -2.73 8.62 -8.60
CA ASP A 73 -1.43 8.78 -9.26
C ASP A 73 -0.64 7.45 -9.28
N ILE A 74 -1.15 6.41 -8.61
CA ILE A 74 -0.59 5.07 -8.70
C ILE A 74 -0.79 4.57 -10.13
N VAL A 75 0.32 4.18 -10.77
CA VAL A 75 0.33 3.61 -12.12
C VAL A 75 0.43 2.09 -12.09
N LYS A 76 0.94 1.52 -11.00
CA LYS A 76 1.07 0.07 -10.80
C LYS A 76 0.82 -0.32 -9.34
N LEU A 77 -0.08 -1.28 -9.11
CA LEU A 77 -0.38 -1.86 -7.80
C LEU A 77 -0.08 -3.37 -7.81
N ASN A 78 0.71 -3.86 -6.86
CA ASN A 78 0.89 -5.29 -6.60
C ASN A 78 0.10 -5.64 -5.34
N ILE A 79 -0.67 -6.73 -5.40
CA ILE A 79 -1.48 -7.23 -4.30
C ILE A 79 -1.03 -8.66 -3.99
N TYR A 80 -0.58 -8.89 -2.77
CA TYR A 80 -0.18 -10.19 -2.27
C TYR A 80 -1.20 -10.68 -1.25
N MET A 81 -1.70 -11.90 -1.41
CA MET A 81 -2.67 -12.50 -0.50
C MET A 81 -2.24 -13.92 -0.11
N THR A 82 -2.47 -14.31 1.14
CA THR A 82 -2.23 -15.71 1.57
C THR A 82 -3.35 -16.66 1.14
N ASP A 83 -4.54 -16.13 0.84
CA ASP A 83 -5.69 -16.88 0.32
C ASP A 83 -6.40 -16.10 -0.79
N LEU A 84 -6.33 -16.63 -2.02
CA LEU A 84 -6.93 -16.04 -3.22
C LEU A 84 -8.46 -16.09 -3.22
N ALA A 85 -9.10 -16.86 -2.34
CA ALA A 85 -10.56 -16.81 -2.18
C ALA A 85 -11.06 -15.41 -1.80
N ASN A 86 -10.20 -14.56 -1.22
CA ASN A 86 -10.53 -13.19 -0.84
C ASN A 86 -10.42 -12.17 -1.98
N PHE A 87 -10.06 -12.58 -3.20
CA PHE A 87 -9.82 -11.66 -4.32
C PHE A 87 -11.04 -10.78 -4.67
N ALA A 88 -12.25 -11.34 -4.59
CA ALA A 88 -13.48 -10.58 -4.84
C ALA A 88 -13.66 -9.44 -3.82
N THR A 89 -13.43 -9.71 -2.54
CA THR A 89 -13.47 -8.71 -1.47
C THR A 89 -12.46 -7.58 -1.69
N VAL A 90 -11.25 -7.90 -2.18
CA VAL A 90 -10.27 -6.86 -2.53
C VAL A 90 -10.78 -5.97 -3.66
N ASN A 91 -11.40 -6.54 -4.70
CA ASN A 91 -11.94 -5.76 -5.82
C ASN A 91 -13.04 -4.80 -5.37
N GLU A 92 -13.97 -5.28 -4.55
CA GLU A 92 -15.07 -4.46 -4.02
C GLU A 92 -14.56 -3.29 -3.18
N ILE A 93 -13.57 -3.54 -2.31
CA ILE A 93 -12.96 -2.49 -1.50
C ILE A 93 -12.15 -1.54 -2.37
N MET A 94 -11.34 -2.05 -3.31
CA MET A 94 -10.54 -1.21 -4.21
C MET A 94 -11.42 -0.22 -4.99
N ALA A 95 -12.63 -0.61 -5.39
CA ALA A 95 -13.59 0.27 -6.05
C ALA A 95 -14.09 1.45 -5.17
N THR A 96 -13.86 1.41 -3.84
CA THR A 96 -14.13 2.55 -2.95
C THR A 96 -12.94 3.49 -2.80
N TYR A 97 -11.74 3.07 -3.21
CA TYR A 97 -10.50 3.87 -3.09
C TYR A 97 -10.02 4.40 -4.45
N PHE A 98 -10.36 3.74 -5.55
CA PHE A 98 -9.94 4.09 -6.90
C PHE A 98 -11.14 4.32 -7.82
N GLN A 99 -10.95 5.19 -8.80
CA GLN A 99 -11.88 5.42 -9.91
C GLN A 99 -11.12 5.24 -11.24
N GLU A 100 -11.85 5.14 -12.35
CA GLU A 100 -11.21 5.11 -13.66
C GLU A 100 -10.48 6.44 -13.97
N PRO A 101 -9.29 6.39 -14.62
CA PRO A 101 -8.57 5.19 -15.04
C PRO A 101 -7.87 4.47 -13.87
N TYR A 102 -8.05 3.15 -13.78
CA TYR A 102 -7.42 2.32 -12.75
C TYR A 102 -5.92 2.10 -13.00
N PRO A 103 -5.11 1.84 -11.95
CA PRO A 103 -3.72 1.43 -12.12
C PRO A 103 -3.60 0.08 -12.83
N ALA A 104 -2.46 -0.16 -13.47
CA ALA A 104 -2.07 -1.53 -13.82
C ALA A 104 -1.98 -2.37 -12.53
N ARG A 105 -2.37 -3.64 -12.59
CA ARG A 105 -2.49 -4.47 -11.38
C ARG A 105 -2.00 -5.89 -11.57
N ALA A 106 -1.37 -6.44 -10.54
CA ALA A 106 -1.11 -7.88 -10.40
C ALA A 106 -1.58 -8.33 -9.02
N ALA A 107 -2.26 -9.48 -8.95
CA ALA A 107 -2.69 -10.10 -7.70
C ALA A 107 -2.13 -11.53 -7.63
N VAL A 108 -1.44 -11.86 -6.53
CA VAL A 108 -0.66 -13.09 -6.42
C VAL A 108 -0.94 -13.77 -5.09
N GLY A 109 -1.17 -15.08 -5.14
CA GLY A 109 -1.22 -15.94 -3.96
C GLY A 109 0.20 -16.24 -3.46
N VAL A 110 0.48 -15.97 -2.19
CA VAL A 110 1.80 -16.16 -1.58
C VAL A 110 1.71 -17.08 -0.36
N ALA A 111 2.82 -17.74 -0.02
CA ALA A 111 2.84 -18.70 1.10
C ALA A 111 2.69 -18.04 2.48
N ALA A 112 3.27 -16.85 2.66
CA ALA A 112 3.21 -16.09 3.91
C ALA A 112 3.57 -14.62 3.65
N LEU A 113 3.19 -13.76 4.59
CA LEU A 113 3.50 -12.34 4.62
C LEU A 113 4.07 -11.94 6.00
N PRO A 114 4.79 -10.80 6.11
CA PRO A 114 5.30 -10.29 7.38
C PRO A 114 4.20 -10.21 8.45
N LYS A 115 4.54 -10.56 9.70
CA LYS A 115 3.59 -10.66 10.83
C LYS A 115 2.41 -11.65 10.62
N GLY A 116 2.45 -12.51 9.61
CA GLY A 116 1.39 -13.50 9.37
C GLY A 116 0.05 -12.89 8.93
N VAL A 117 0.08 -11.67 8.41
CA VAL A 117 -1.13 -10.98 7.91
C VAL A 117 -1.61 -11.61 6.60
N PRO A 118 -2.90 -11.46 6.24
CA PRO A 118 -3.44 -12.12 5.06
C PRO A 118 -3.28 -11.32 3.76
N ILE A 119 -2.83 -10.06 3.84
CA ILE A 119 -2.73 -9.17 2.69
C ILE A 119 -1.61 -8.14 2.86
N GLU A 120 -0.91 -7.87 1.76
CA GLU A 120 0.11 -6.81 1.61
C GLU A 120 -0.02 -6.19 0.22
N MET A 121 0.22 -4.88 0.10
CA MET A 121 0.24 -4.19 -1.18
C MET A 121 1.41 -3.22 -1.31
N GLU A 122 2.09 -3.25 -2.45
CA GLU A 122 3.08 -2.22 -2.83
C GLU A 122 2.63 -1.51 -4.11
N ALA A 123 3.19 -0.34 -4.37
CA ALA A 123 2.80 0.46 -5.52
C ALA A 123 3.94 1.26 -6.14
N VAL A 124 3.77 1.59 -7.42
CA VAL A 124 4.54 2.64 -8.09
C VAL A 124 3.57 3.75 -8.47
N MET A 125 3.94 4.97 -8.09
CA MET A 125 3.21 6.20 -8.35
C MET A 125 4.05 7.15 -9.20
N VAL A 126 3.42 7.93 -10.07
CA VAL A 126 4.08 8.98 -10.85
C VAL A 126 3.38 10.30 -10.59
N LEU A 127 4.12 11.26 -10.06
CA LEU A 127 3.62 12.62 -9.81
C LEU A 127 3.49 13.36 -11.15
N SER A 128 2.45 14.19 -11.26
CA SER A 128 2.19 15.03 -12.44
C SER A 128 2.02 16.50 -12.07
#